data_AF-A0A1C6L5G3-F1
#
_entry.id   AF-A0A1C6L5G3-F1
#
_cell.length_a   1.000
_cell.length_b   1.000
_cell.length_c   1.000
_cell.angle_alpha   90.00
_cell.angle_beta   90.00
_cell.angle_gamma   90.00
#
_symmetry.space_group_name_H-M   'P 1'
#
loop_
_entity.id
_entity.type
_entity.pdbx_description
1 polymer ?
#
loop_
_entity_poly.entity_id
_entity_poly.type
_entity_poly.pdbx_seq_one_letter_code
_entity_poly.pdbx_strand_id
1 'polypeptide(L)'
;MRYYSIFTEKGLLDLFNSNVIVDLPPQFVPPLEHEDILAMLRQLRSDIAKDNICGLITRPTQLKLPDYLSISVSAQNKINIYPTNAFLFGTYCCNIHISDESLCRIFQDFVQSLPGSPMVYSKEDCLKLLDQLTLPF
;
A
#
# COMPACT_ATOMS: atom_id res chain seq x y z
N MET A 1 0.70 -18.78 -4.62
CA MET A 1 1.57 -17.72 -4.08
C MET A 1 0.69 -16.69 -3.40
N ARG A 2 1.05 -16.19 -2.21
CA ARG A 2 0.23 -15.21 -1.47
C ARG A 2 0.57 -13.80 -1.97
N TYR A 3 -0.43 -12.99 -2.29
CA TYR A 3 -0.26 -11.60 -2.73
C TYR A 3 -0.18 -10.69 -1.49
N TYR A 4 0.86 -9.88 -1.40
CA TYR A 4 1.10 -8.96 -0.28
C TYR A 4 0.88 -7.53 -0.75
N SER A 5 0.02 -6.81 -0.04
CA SER A 5 -0.20 -5.38 -0.25
C SER A 5 0.14 -4.64 1.03
N ILE A 6 1.04 -3.67 0.97
CA ILE A 6 1.50 -2.91 2.13
C ILE A 6 1.05 -1.46 1.96
N PHE A 7 0.44 -0.90 3.00
CA PHE A 7 -0.07 0.47 3.02
C PHE A 7 0.44 1.20 4.26
N THR A 8 0.58 2.52 4.18
CA THR A 8 0.69 3.36 5.38
C THR A 8 -0.71 3.77 5.83
N GLU A 9 -0.91 3.91 7.14
CA GLU A 9 -2.17 4.41 7.71
C GLU A 9 -2.49 5.81 7.16
N LYS A 10 -1.47 6.66 7.07
CA LYS A 10 -1.56 7.99 6.48
C LYS A 10 -2.00 7.95 5.01
N GLY A 11 -1.44 7.06 4.20
CA GLY A 11 -1.82 6.95 2.79
C GLY A 11 -3.28 6.57 2.58
N LEU A 12 -3.81 5.65 3.41
CA LEU A 12 -5.23 5.28 3.37
C LEU A 12 -6.14 6.44 3.81
N LEU A 13 -5.75 7.17 4.86
CA LEU A 13 -6.47 8.36 5.32
C LEU A 13 -6.47 9.49 4.29
N ASP A 14 -5.32 9.76 3.67
CA ASP A 14 -5.19 10.79 2.65
C ASP A 14 -6.04 10.45 1.41
N LEU A 15 -6.06 9.18 0.97
CA LEU A 15 -6.94 8.70 -0.09
C LEU A 15 -8.42 8.91 0.27
N PHE A 16 -8.82 8.52 1.47
CA PHE A 16 -10.20 8.65 1.94
C PHE A 16 -10.67 10.12 2.00
N ASN A 17 -9.82 11.02 2.48
CA ASN A 17 -10.18 12.42 2.67
C ASN A 17 -10.12 13.25 1.38
N SER A 18 -9.20 12.94 0.48
CA SER A 18 -8.97 13.74 -0.74
C SER A 18 -9.66 13.16 -1.98
N ASN A 19 -10.00 11.88 -1.96
CA ASN A 19 -10.38 11.08 -3.12
C ASN A 19 -9.34 11.07 -4.26
N VAL A 20 -8.09 11.46 -3.97
CA VAL A 20 -7.00 11.55 -4.96
C VAL A 20 -6.06 10.36 -4.82
N ILE A 21 -5.73 9.75 -5.96
CA ILE A 21 -4.61 8.81 -6.06
C ILE A 21 -3.34 9.64 -6.25
N VAL A 22 -2.60 9.86 -5.16
CA VAL A 22 -1.43 10.77 -5.12
C VAL A 22 -0.29 10.39 -6.07
N ASP A 23 -0.29 9.14 -6.54
CA ASP A 23 0.66 8.59 -7.52
C ASP A 23 0.43 9.14 -8.92
N LEU A 24 -0.78 9.64 -9.20
CA LEU A 24 -1.21 10.03 -10.52
C LEU A 24 -1.40 11.55 -10.60
N PRO A 25 -1.02 12.21 -11.71
CA PRO A 25 -1.16 13.65 -11.82
C PRO A 25 -2.65 14.04 -11.86
N PRO A 26 -3.13 14.94 -10.98
CA PRO A 26 -4.55 15.30 -10.92
C PRO A 26 -5.11 15.87 -12.23
N GLN A 27 -4.26 16.46 -13.08
CA GLN A 27 -4.68 16.95 -14.40
C GLN A 27 -5.11 15.82 -15.36
N PHE A 28 -4.65 14.60 -15.14
CA PHE A 28 -4.97 13.43 -15.95
C PHE A 28 -5.87 12.43 -15.21
N VAL A 29 -5.77 12.42 -13.88
CA VAL A 29 -6.57 11.55 -13.00
C VAL A 29 -7.18 12.43 -11.91
N PRO A 30 -8.37 13.02 -12.18
CA PRO A 30 -9.04 13.85 -11.19
C PRO A 30 -9.45 13.02 -9.96
N PRO A 31 -9.81 13.69 -8.84
CA PRO A 31 -10.37 12.99 -7.69
C PRO A 31 -11.54 12.09 -8.08
N LEU A 32 -11.59 10.89 -7.50
CA LEU A 32 -12.66 9.94 -7.72
C LEU A 32 -13.93 10.34 -6.95
N GLU A 33 -15.06 9.75 -7.32
CA GLU A 33 -16.25 9.87 -6.49
C GLU A 33 -16.02 9.21 -5.14
N HIS A 34 -16.49 9.83 -4.06
CA HIS A 34 -16.24 9.33 -2.71
C HIS A 34 -16.84 7.93 -2.49
N GLU A 35 -17.98 7.64 -3.11
CA GLU A 35 -18.60 6.30 -3.07
C GLU A 35 -17.72 5.23 -3.73
N ASP A 36 -16.96 5.58 -4.77
CA ASP A 36 -16.01 4.66 -5.40
C ASP A 36 -14.84 4.37 -4.46
N ILE A 37 -14.32 5.39 -3.75
CA ILE A 37 -13.29 5.22 -2.72
C ILE A 37 -13.80 4.31 -1.59
N LEU A 38 -15.03 4.54 -1.11
CA LEU A 38 -15.66 3.70 -0.11
C LEU A 38 -15.82 2.25 -0.61
N ALA A 39 -16.27 2.05 -1.84
CA ALA A 39 -16.40 0.73 -2.45
C ALA A 39 -15.04 0.02 -2.54
N MET A 40 -13.99 0.71 -2.97
CA MET A 40 -12.62 0.18 -3.03
C MET A 40 -12.10 -0.23 -1.66
N LEU A 41 -12.26 0.62 -0.64
CA LEU A 41 -11.82 0.33 0.73
C LEU A 41 -12.61 -0.83 1.37
N ARG A 42 -13.93 -0.91 1.12
CA ARG A 42 -14.77 -2.03 1.57
C ARG A 42 -14.36 -3.34 0.89
N GLN A 43 -14.03 -3.29 -0.40
CA GLN A 43 -13.53 -4.45 -1.14
C GLN A 43 -12.18 -4.91 -0.59
N LEU A 44 -11.24 -3.98 -0.39
CA LEU A 44 -9.93 -4.27 0.24
C LEU A 44 -10.11 -4.95 1.59
N ARG A 45 -10.97 -4.40 2.45
CA ARG A 45 -11.31 -4.98 3.76
C ARG A 45 -11.87 -6.40 3.61
N SER A 46 -12.80 -6.62 2.69
CA SER A 46 -13.41 -7.92 2.41
C SER A 46 -12.37 -8.96 1.98
N ASP A 47 -11.45 -8.57 1.10
CA ASP A 47 -10.40 -9.45 0.60
C ASP A 47 -9.35 -9.81 1.66
N ILE A 48 -9.01 -8.87 2.55
CA ILE A 48 -8.17 -9.15 3.72
C ILE A 48 -8.88 -10.13 4.66
N ALA A 49 -10.16 -9.89 4.96
CA ALA A 49 -10.94 -10.73 5.88
C ALA A 49 -11.00 -12.18 5.39
N LYS A 50 -11.23 -12.38 4.08
CA LYS A 50 -11.33 -13.69 3.42
C LYS A 50 -9.97 -14.35 3.10
N ASP A 51 -8.85 -13.70 3.47
CA ASP A 51 -7.49 -14.15 3.13
C ASP A 51 -7.21 -14.25 1.61
N ASN A 52 -7.99 -13.56 0.77
CA ASN A 52 -7.73 -13.43 -0.66
C ASN A 52 -6.41 -12.67 -0.91
N ILE A 53 -6.12 -11.69 -0.05
CA ILE A 53 -4.87 -10.93 -0.04
C ILE A 53 -4.29 -10.86 1.38
N CYS A 54 -2.96 -10.73 1.47
CA CYS A 54 -2.29 -10.35 2.71
C CYS A 54 -2.13 -8.82 2.74
N GLY A 55 -3.17 -8.12 3.20
CA GLY A 55 -3.13 -6.67 3.39
C GLY A 55 -2.46 -6.30 4.71
N LEU A 56 -1.43 -5.48 4.64
CA LEU A 56 -0.60 -5.06 5.75
C LEU A 56 -0.65 -3.53 5.87
N ILE A 57 -0.94 -3.02 7.06
CA ILE A 57 -0.83 -1.59 7.35
C ILE A 57 0.39 -1.41 8.27
N THR A 58 1.34 -0.57 7.87
CA THR A 58 2.58 -0.34 8.63
C THR A 58 2.31 0.47 9.90
N ARG A 59 3.03 0.15 10.98
CA ARG A 59 3.10 1.00 12.17
C ARG A 59 4.16 2.08 11.94
N PRO A 60 3.81 3.37 11.83
CA PRO A 60 4.73 4.43 11.41
C PRO A 60 5.97 4.59 12.32
N THR A 61 5.85 4.18 13.58
CA THR A 61 6.95 4.24 14.57
C THR A 61 7.96 3.10 14.42
N GLN A 62 7.60 2.01 13.74
CA GLN A 62 8.38 0.77 13.65
C GLN A 62 8.92 0.52 12.24
N LEU A 63 8.16 0.92 11.21
CA LEU A 63 8.58 0.84 9.82
C LEU A 63 8.22 2.13 9.10
N LYS A 64 9.25 2.93 8.80
CA LYS A 64 9.09 4.13 7.98
C LYS A 64 9.18 3.73 6.51
N LEU A 65 8.02 3.57 5.88
CA LEU A 65 7.93 3.64 4.42
C LEU A 65 7.72 5.11 4.03
N PRO A 66 8.44 5.62 3.02
CA PRO A 66 8.09 6.91 2.48
C PRO A 66 6.66 6.87 1.94
N ASP A 67 5.83 7.85 2.30
CA ASP A 67 4.45 7.96 1.82
C ASP A 67 4.37 8.10 0.27
N TYR A 68 5.50 8.45 -0.35
CA TYR A 68 5.66 8.62 -1.79
C TYR A 68 6.25 7.40 -2.51
N LEU A 69 6.23 6.21 -1.90
CA LEU A 69 6.92 5.05 -2.45
C LEU A 69 6.03 3.81 -2.40
N SER A 70 5.68 3.28 -3.58
CA SER A 70 4.98 2.01 -3.73
C SER A 70 5.98 0.90 -4.08
N ILE A 71 6.00 -0.19 -3.31
CA ILE A 71 6.85 -1.36 -3.55
C ILE A 71 5.96 -2.55 -3.88
N SER A 72 6.22 -3.20 -5.01
CA SER A 72 5.63 -4.51 -5.33
C SER A 72 6.71 -5.56 -5.46
N VAL A 73 6.44 -6.75 -4.92
CA VAL A 73 7.29 -7.94 -5.06
C VAL A 73 6.48 -9.04 -5.72
N SER A 74 7.00 -9.61 -6.81
CA SER A 74 6.29 -10.62 -7.62
C SER A 74 6.86 -12.04 -7.45
N ALA A 75 6.09 -13.02 -7.95
CA ALA A 75 6.46 -14.45 -8.00
C ALA A 75 7.76 -14.73 -8.73
N GLN A 76 8.10 -13.88 -9.69
CA GLN A 76 9.25 -14.06 -10.55
C GLN A 76 10.49 -13.33 -10.03
N ASN A 77 10.59 -13.08 -8.72
CA ASN A 77 11.69 -12.33 -8.12
C ASN A 77 11.93 -10.99 -8.83
N LYS A 78 10.87 -10.18 -8.96
CA LYS A 78 11.01 -8.79 -9.41
C LYS A 78 10.53 -7.86 -8.32
N ILE A 79 11.33 -6.86 -8.02
CA ILE A 79 10.95 -5.71 -7.20
C ILE A 79 10.68 -4.56 -8.16
N ASN A 80 9.49 -3.95 -8.03
CA ASN A 80 9.22 -2.67 -8.67
C ASN A 80 9.02 -1.61 -7.59
N ILE A 81 9.76 -0.51 -7.70
CA ILE A 81 9.65 0.65 -6.84
C ILE A 81 9.16 1.81 -7.68
N TYR A 82 8.01 2.36 -7.28
CA TYR A 82 7.36 3.48 -7.95
C TYR A 82 7.38 4.70 -7.03
N PRO A 83 8.14 5.76 -7.36
CA PRO A 83 8.01 7.04 -6.69
C PRO A 83 6.73 7.75 -7.15
N THR A 84 6.00 8.34 -6.20
CA THR A 84 4.76 9.09 -6.46
C THR A 84 5.07 10.57 -6.69
N ASN A 85 4.08 11.34 -7.18
CA ASN A 85 4.26 12.77 -7.48
C ASN A 85 4.64 13.64 -6.27
N ALA A 86 4.52 13.12 -5.04
CA ALA A 86 4.92 13.83 -3.82
C ALA A 86 6.45 13.92 -3.63
N PHE A 87 7.25 13.31 -4.51
CA PHE A 87 8.71 13.44 -4.48
C PHE A 87 9.17 14.86 -4.85
N LEU A 88 9.70 15.61 -3.87
CA LEU A 88 10.09 17.02 -3.99
C LEU A 88 11.11 17.34 -5.11
N PHE A 89 11.81 16.33 -5.65
CA PHE A 89 12.81 16.49 -6.72
C PHE A 89 12.34 15.88 -8.06
N GLY A 90 11.02 15.94 -8.34
CA GLY A 90 10.29 15.31 -9.44
C GLY A 90 10.71 15.61 -10.90
N THR A 91 12.00 15.74 -11.20
CA THR A 91 12.52 15.86 -12.57
C THR A 91 12.94 14.53 -13.20
N TYR A 92 12.93 13.40 -12.47
CA TYR A 92 13.27 12.09 -13.02
C TYR A 92 12.47 10.96 -12.35
N CYS A 93 11.20 10.77 -12.75
CA CYS A 93 10.46 9.56 -12.41
C CYS A 93 11.13 8.37 -13.13
N CYS A 94 11.94 7.61 -12.40
CA CYS A 94 12.44 6.32 -12.86
C CYS A 94 11.72 5.24 -12.05
N ASN A 95 10.83 4.49 -12.71
CA ASN A 95 10.39 3.21 -12.18
C ASN A 95 11.65 2.35 -12.01
N ILE A 96 11.99 1.98 -10.78
CA ILE A 96 13.15 1.13 -10.54
C ILE A 96 12.67 -0.31 -10.63
N HIS A 97 13.09 -0.99 -11.69
CA HIS A 97 12.89 -2.41 -11.88
C HIS A 97 14.16 -3.14 -11.48
N ILE A 98 14.09 -3.91 -10.40
CA ILE A 98 15.21 -4.75 -9.95
C ILE A 98 14.87 -6.19 -10.29
N SER A 99 15.78 -6.85 -11.00
CA SER A 99 15.72 -8.27 -11.36
C SER A 99 16.91 -9.07 -10.83
N ASP A 100 17.72 -8.47 -9.95
CA ASP A 100 18.79 -9.17 -9.26
C ASP A 100 18.19 -10.20 -8.31
N GLU A 101 18.53 -11.48 -8.50
CA GLU A 101 17.90 -12.58 -7.76
C GLU A 101 18.14 -12.49 -6.25
N SER A 102 19.35 -12.07 -5.84
CA SER A 102 19.73 -11.98 -4.43
C SER A 102 18.97 -10.86 -3.71
N LEU A 103 18.89 -9.68 -4.32
CA LEU A 103 18.13 -8.55 -3.80
C LEU A 103 16.64 -8.86 -3.77
N CYS A 104 16.11 -9.43 -4.85
CA CYS A 104 14.69 -9.78 -4.94
C CYS A 104 14.30 -10.81 -3.88
N ARG A 105 15.17 -11.80 -3.62
CA ARG A 105 14.95 -12.76 -2.53
C ARG A 105 14.96 -12.11 -1.16
N ILE A 106 15.93 -11.23 -0.86
CA ILE A 106 15.99 -10.52 0.43
C ILE A 106 14.74 -9.68 0.67
N PHE A 107 14.27 -8.93 -0.34
CA PHE A 107 13.05 -8.14 -0.22
C PHE A 107 11.80 -9.00 -0.12
N GLN A 108 11.75 -10.12 -0.84
CA GLN A 108 10.66 -11.07 -0.70
C GLN A 108 10.62 -11.67 0.71
N ASP A 109 11.76 -12.11 1.24
CA ASP A 109 11.89 -12.65 2.59
C ASP A 109 11.46 -11.60 3.64
N PHE A 110 11.86 -10.33 3.44
CA PHE A 110 11.41 -9.21 4.26
C PHE A 110 9.89 -9.06 4.24
N VAL A 111 9.27 -8.93 3.05
CA VAL A 111 7.81 -8.76 2.92
C VAL A 111 7.05 -9.95 3.52
N GLN A 112 7.56 -11.18 3.31
CA GLN A 112 6.96 -12.39 3.87
C GLN A 112 7.11 -12.49 5.39
N SER A 113 8.11 -11.83 5.98
CA SER A 113 8.31 -11.76 7.43
C SER A 113 7.46 -10.71 8.14
N LEU A 114 6.86 -9.75 7.39
CA LEU A 114 6.07 -8.67 7.98
C LEU A 114 4.84 -9.15 8.76
N PRO A 115 4.02 -10.12 8.28
CA PRO A 115 2.87 -10.58 9.04
C PRO A 115 3.25 -11.11 10.43
N GLY A 116 2.66 -10.54 11.48
CA GLY A 116 2.96 -10.90 12.87
C GLY A 116 4.20 -10.21 13.46
N SER A 117 4.94 -9.44 12.67
CA SER A 117 6.03 -8.59 13.17
C SER A 117 5.50 -7.32 13.87
N PRO A 118 6.30 -6.66 14.71
CA PRO A 118 5.94 -5.37 15.31
C PRO A 118 5.87 -4.22 14.28
N MET A 119 6.30 -4.43 13.03
CA MET A 119 6.34 -3.39 11.99
C MET A 119 4.98 -3.10 11.36
N VAL A 120 4.00 -3.99 11.53
CA VAL A 120 2.67 -3.88 10.94
C VAL A 120 1.60 -4.10 12.00
N TYR A 121 0.39 -3.63 11.71
CA TYR A 121 -0.78 -3.94 12.51
C TYR A 121 -1.15 -5.43 12.38
N SER A 122 -1.82 -5.96 13.41
CA SER A 122 -2.40 -7.30 13.31
C SER A 122 -3.52 -7.31 12.26
N LYS A 123 -3.90 -8.48 11.73
CA LYS A 123 -5.02 -8.59 10.79
C LYS A 123 -6.30 -7.95 11.36
N GLU A 124 -6.58 -8.21 12.65
CA GLU A 124 -7.75 -7.64 13.33
C GLU A 124 -7.68 -6.12 13.42
N ASP A 125 -6.52 -5.57 13.75
CA ASP A 125 -6.32 -4.11 13.83
C ASP A 125 -6.42 -3.46 12.45
N CYS A 126 -5.88 -4.10 11.40
CA CYS A 126 -6.05 -3.64 10.02
C CYS A 126 -7.53 -3.57 9.63
N LEU A 127 -8.31 -4.61 9.95
CA LEU A 127 -9.74 -4.64 9.66
C LEU A 127 -10.49 -3.55 10.44
N LYS A 128 -10.16 -3.34 11.72
CA LYS A 128 -10.76 -2.26 12.53
C LYS A 128 -10.47 -0.87 11.96
N LEU A 129 -9.24 -0.63 11.51
CA LEU A 129 -8.86 0.64 10.86
C LEU A 129 -9.66 0.87 9.56
N LEU A 130 -9.81 -0.17 8.73
CA LEU A 130 -10.61 -0.07 7.50
C LEU A 130 -12.11 0.10 7.79
N ASP A 131 -12.62 -0.55 8.84
CA ASP A 131 -14.01 -0.41 9.27
C ASP A 131 -14.28 1.02 9.75
N GLN A 132 -13.34 1.67 10.46
CA GLN A 132 -13.44 3.09 10.85
C GLN A 132 -13.54 4.06 9.67
N LEU A 133 -12.94 3.71 8.52
CA LEU A 133 -13.01 4.53 7.30
C LEU A 133 -14.28 4.28 6.49
N THR A 134 -14.90 3.11 6.61
CA THR A 134 -15.90 2.64 5.63
C THR A 134 -17.30 2.45 6.18
N LEU A 135 -17.46 2.40 7.50
CA LEU A 135 -18.76 2.32 8.14
C LEU A 135 -19.40 3.71 8.28
N PRO A 136 -20.71 3.85 7.99
CA PRO A 136 -21.42 5.09 8.27
C PRO A 136 -21.46 5.34 9.79
N PHE A 137 -21.30 6.61 10.18
CA PHE A 137 -21.49 7.07 11.57
C PHE A 137 -22.95 6.90 12.02
#